data_AF-A0A0F8Z9K2-F1
#
_entry.id   AF-A0A0F8Z9K2-F1
#
_cell.length_a   1.000
_cell.length_b   1.000
_cell.length_c   1.000
_cell.angle_alpha   90.00
_cell.angle_beta   90.00
_cell.angle_gamma   90.00
#
_symmetry.space_group_name_H-M   'P 1'
#
loop_
_entity.id
_entity.type
_entity.pdbx_description
1 polymer ?
#
loop_
_entity_poly.entity_id
_entity_poly.type
_entity_poly.pdbx_seq_one_letter_code
_entity_poly.pdbx_strand_id
1 'polypeptide(L)'
;AATKNYVDTTTATAEQGTTADTALQNVVEDLSPQLGGNLDVLTFNIFKDSNVVLSFTGPEFAVNNVEIVHATTGLGPIIRSVGADTNVDLVLDTKGTGDIDVSTNKIVNVIDPTANQDAATKNYVDTTTATAEQGTTADSALQNVVDDTAPRLGGQLDVDGKGLGDGTNLLLDFVEDPSAVNNIQIENEATGSGPIIRSVGADTNVDLNLSSKGTGVIKLNGIKTNAFTDADESKLDGIEANADVTDATNVNAAGAVMETDYDAQTILIAVADNTPLPVTVFASTFVGRKATGDVGTMTVVEARTLLNVESGAAADQNLWATFNADTGTTTADTTTDTLTVSGGTGISTSITGDTLTIITPALLNVADDAAPQLGGQLNVSTFGIGDTNSNLVLDFSTAGELSVNHIQ
;
A
#
# COMPACT_ATOMS: atom_id res chain seq x y z
N ALA A 1 -156.37 -56.94 38.09
CA ALA A 1 -156.12 -56.27 39.38
C ALA A 1 -154.76 -55.56 39.33
N ALA A 2 -154.53 -54.61 40.24
CA ALA A 2 -153.32 -53.80 40.43
C ALA A 2 -152.01 -54.63 40.54
N THR A 3 -150.76 -54.10 40.46
CA THR A 3 -150.26 -52.71 40.56
C THR A 3 -148.82 -52.58 39.97
N LYS A 4 -148.53 -51.47 39.27
CA LYS A 4 -147.29 -50.63 39.29
C LYS A 4 -145.92 -51.25 39.71
N ASN A 5 -144.89 -51.13 38.85
CA ASN A 5 -143.71 -50.29 39.17
C ASN A 5 -142.83 -49.85 37.97
N TYR A 6 -142.43 -48.57 38.03
CA TYR A 6 -141.28 -47.90 37.38
C TYR A 6 -139.98 -48.60 37.88
N VAL A 7 -138.81 -48.66 37.24
CA VAL A 7 -138.07 -47.87 36.22
C VAL A 7 -137.22 -48.90 35.37
N ASP A 8 -136.33 -48.62 34.41
CA ASP A 8 -135.68 -47.39 33.89
C ASP A 8 -135.32 -47.50 32.39
N THR A 9 -134.36 -46.70 31.93
CA THR A 9 -133.82 -46.57 30.56
C THR A 9 -132.37 -47.05 30.45
N THR A 10 -131.92 -47.28 29.22
CA THR A 10 -130.55 -47.65 28.75
C THR A 10 -130.05 -49.09 28.96
N THR A 11 -130.19 -49.92 27.91
CA THR A 11 -129.16 -50.85 27.43
C THR A 11 -129.48 -51.23 25.98
N ALA A 12 -128.60 -50.90 25.03
CA ALA A 12 -128.76 -51.31 23.64
C ALA A 12 -128.20 -52.73 23.43
N THR A 13 -128.96 -53.57 22.73
CA THR A 13 -128.66 -54.98 22.43
C THR A 13 -127.74 -55.10 21.20
N ALA A 14 -126.59 -55.79 21.20
CA ALA A 14 -126.25 -57.16 21.62
C ALA A 14 -126.26 -58.25 20.51
N GLU A 15 -126.06 -57.90 19.22
CA GLU A 15 -125.94 -58.89 18.13
C GLU A 15 -124.72 -58.74 17.18
N GLN A 16 -123.75 -57.89 17.51
CA GLN A 16 -122.39 -57.97 16.95
C GLN A 16 -121.40 -58.09 18.11
N GLY A 17 -120.64 -59.19 18.14
CA GLY A 17 -119.89 -59.60 19.33
C GLY A 17 -118.77 -58.63 19.74
N THR A 18 -118.64 -58.40 21.04
CA THR A 18 -117.68 -57.51 21.72
C THR A 18 -116.23 -58.03 21.69
N THR A 19 -115.80 -58.55 20.55
CA THR A 19 -114.43 -58.98 20.25
C THR A 19 -113.91 -58.34 18.98
N ALA A 20 -114.77 -57.98 18.02
CA ALA A 20 -114.35 -57.28 16.81
C ALA A 20 -114.17 -55.76 17.04
N ASP A 21 -115.11 -55.13 17.75
CA ASP A 21 -115.05 -53.70 18.04
C ASP A 21 -114.00 -53.41 19.14
N THR A 22 -113.99 -54.22 20.20
CA THR A 22 -113.08 -54.04 21.36
C THR A 22 -111.60 -54.30 21.00
N ALA A 23 -111.30 -55.16 20.01
CA ALA A 23 -109.92 -55.41 19.59
C ALA A 23 -109.26 -54.19 18.90
N LEU A 24 -110.05 -53.34 18.24
CA LEU A 24 -109.57 -52.09 17.63
C LEU A 24 -109.76 -50.88 18.56
N GLN A 25 -110.85 -50.83 19.32
CA GLN A 25 -111.07 -49.78 20.32
C GLN A 25 -110.03 -49.81 21.45
N ASN A 26 -109.49 -50.99 21.81
CA ASN A 26 -108.41 -51.08 22.80
C ASN A 26 -107.17 -50.26 22.41
N VAL A 27 -106.89 -50.00 21.12
CA VAL A 27 -105.72 -49.19 20.72
C VAL A 27 -105.89 -47.71 21.08
N VAL A 28 -107.12 -47.22 21.25
CA VAL A 28 -107.42 -45.83 21.60
C VAL A 28 -107.24 -45.58 23.12
N GLU A 29 -107.43 -46.60 23.95
CA GLU A 29 -107.25 -46.51 25.41
C GLU A 29 -105.93 -47.15 25.92
N ASP A 30 -105.24 -47.93 25.09
CA ASP A 30 -103.90 -48.47 25.40
C ASP A 30 -102.83 -47.36 25.30
N LEU A 31 -102.10 -47.15 26.39
CA LEU A 31 -100.99 -46.18 26.48
C LEU A 31 -99.65 -46.77 26.00
N SER A 32 -99.65 -48.03 25.59
CA SER A 32 -98.49 -48.83 25.18
C SER A 32 -98.80 -49.80 24.03
N PRO A 33 -99.56 -49.40 22.98
CA PRO A 33 -100.06 -50.33 21.97
C PRO A 33 -98.92 -51.03 21.23
N GLN A 34 -98.90 -52.36 21.32
CA GLN A 34 -97.93 -53.21 20.65
C GLN A 34 -98.55 -53.89 19.44
N LEU A 35 -97.85 -53.82 18.30
CA LEU A 35 -98.15 -54.66 17.15
C LEU A 35 -97.61 -56.06 17.44
N GLY A 36 -98.51 -57.02 17.70
CA GLY A 36 -98.18 -58.41 18.04
C GLY A 36 -97.56 -59.25 16.91
N GLY A 37 -97.05 -58.60 15.86
CA GLY A 37 -96.52 -59.20 14.63
C GLY A 37 -96.24 -58.12 13.58
N ASN A 38 -95.86 -58.53 12.37
CA ASN A 38 -95.63 -57.62 11.26
C ASN A 38 -96.93 -56.91 10.85
N LEU A 39 -96.87 -55.60 10.63
CA LEU A 39 -97.97 -54.82 10.06
C LEU A 39 -97.82 -54.76 8.53
N ASP A 40 -98.78 -55.34 7.82
CA ASP A 40 -98.95 -55.09 6.39
C ASP A 40 -99.68 -53.75 6.20
N VAL A 41 -98.98 -52.79 5.59
CA VAL A 41 -99.48 -51.44 5.31
C VAL A 41 -100.07 -51.29 3.91
N LEU A 42 -99.89 -52.28 3.02
CA LEU A 42 -100.26 -52.20 1.60
C LEU A 42 -99.86 -50.85 0.97
N THR A 43 -100.84 -50.03 0.58
CA THR A 43 -100.66 -48.68 0.01
C THR A 43 -101.09 -47.56 0.97
N PHE A 44 -101.23 -47.86 2.26
CA PHE A 44 -101.68 -46.91 3.29
C PHE A 44 -100.50 -46.22 3.99
N ASN A 45 -100.74 -44.99 4.41
CA ASN A 45 -99.76 -44.12 5.07
C ASN A 45 -99.98 -44.08 6.58
N ILE A 46 -98.93 -43.75 7.33
CA ILE A 46 -99.05 -43.40 8.75
C ILE A 46 -99.44 -41.93 8.85
N PHE A 47 -100.54 -41.64 9.55
CA PHE A 47 -101.04 -40.30 9.80
C PHE A 47 -100.85 -39.87 11.25
N LYS A 48 -100.74 -38.56 11.47
CA LYS A 48 -100.95 -37.91 12.76
C LYS A 48 -101.96 -36.78 12.57
N ASP A 49 -103.04 -36.83 13.35
CA ASP A 49 -104.22 -35.98 13.18
C ASP A 49 -104.79 -36.12 11.75
N SER A 50 -104.51 -35.16 10.86
CA SER A 50 -104.88 -35.21 9.43
C SER A 50 -103.67 -35.16 8.48
N ASN A 51 -102.45 -35.22 9.00
CA ASN A 51 -101.22 -35.09 8.21
C ASN A 51 -100.58 -36.47 7.97
N VAL A 52 -100.15 -36.74 6.74
CA VAL A 52 -99.26 -37.88 6.46
C VAL A 52 -97.91 -37.61 7.13
N VAL A 53 -97.45 -38.55 7.95
CA VAL A 53 -96.13 -38.50 8.62
C VAL A 53 -95.12 -39.38 7.89
N LEU A 54 -95.55 -40.57 7.45
CA LEU A 54 -94.73 -41.49 6.65
C LEU A 54 -95.62 -42.15 5.59
N SER A 55 -95.11 -42.23 4.36
CA SER A 55 -95.77 -42.88 3.24
C SER A 55 -94.98 -44.11 2.81
N PHE A 56 -95.68 -45.22 2.60
CA PHE A 56 -95.10 -46.45 2.07
C PHE A 56 -95.57 -46.63 0.63
N THR A 57 -94.62 -46.90 -0.26
CA THR A 57 -94.87 -47.11 -1.69
C THR A 57 -93.76 -48.00 -2.25
N GLY A 58 -94.06 -48.75 -3.30
CA GLY A 58 -93.10 -49.62 -3.96
C GLY A 58 -93.69 -50.30 -5.20
N PRO A 59 -92.84 -50.81 -6.10
CA PRO A 59 -93.29 -51.66 -7.20
C PRO A 59 -93.79 -53.01 -6.69
N GLU A 60 -94.58 -53.71 -7.50
CA GLU A 60 -95.24 -55.00 -7.20
C GLU A 60 -94.26 -56.13 -6.77
N PHE A 61 -92.96 -55.97 -7.03
CA PHE A 61 -91.90 -56.94 -6.72
C PHE A 61 -90.65 -56.28 -6.09
N ALA A 62 -90.83 -55.40 -5.10
CA ALA A 62 -89.71 -54.82 -4.35
C ALA A 62 -88.98 -55.91 -3.52
N VAL A 63 -87.70 -56.18 -3.86
CA VAL A 63 -86.85 -57.16 -3.16
C VAL A 63 -85.84 -56.53 -2.19
N ASN A 64 -85.78 -55.19 -2.17
CA ASN A 64 -84.95 -54.40 -1.26
C ASN A 64 -85.81 -53.38 -0.52
N ASN A 65 -85.42 -53.02 0.70
CA ASN A 65 -86.16 -52.12 1.59
C ASN A 65 -85.21 -51.35 2.52
N VAL A 66 -85.75 -50.36 3.23
CA VAL A 66 -85.03 -49.62 4.28
C VAL A 66 -85.27 -50.32 5.61
N GLU A 67 -84.19 -50.72 6.28
CA GLU A 67 -84.20 -51.21 7.66
C GLU A 67 -83.86 -50.07 8.62
N ILE A 68 -84.67 -49.91 9.68
CA ILE A 68 -84.37 -49.03 10.81
C ILE A 68 -84.07 -49.92 12.02
N VAL A 69 -82.81 -49.93 12.48
CA VAL A 69 -82.36 -50.76 13.60
C VAL A 69 -82.15 -49.91 14.84
N HIS A 70 -82.88 -50.27 15.88
CA HIS A 70 -82.76 -49.72 17.23
C HIS A 70 -81.39 -50.06 17.83
N ALA A 71 -80.86 -49.15 18.65
CA ALA A 71 -79.56 -49.30 19.27
C ALA A 71 -79.66 -49.69 20.75
N THR A 72 -78.68 -50.46 21.22
CA THR A 72 -78.41 -50.62 22.66
C THR A 72 -77.83 -49.34 23.24
N THR A 73 -77.92 -49.17 24.56
CA THR A 73 -77.40 -48.00 25.29
C THR A 73 -75.97 -47.62 24.86
N GLY A 74 -75.79 -46.37 24.44
CA GLY A 74 -74.49 -45.81 24.03
C GLY A 74 -74.19 -45.85 22.52
N LEU A 75 -75.05 -46.48 21.71
CA LEU A 75 -74.97 -46.45 20.24
C LEU A 75 -76.14 -45.66 19.63
N GLY A 76 -75.97 -45.17 18.40
CA GLY A 76 -77.03 -44.53 17.63
C GLY A 76 -77.83 -45.54 16.80
N PRO A 77 -79.13 -45.31 16.55
CA PRO A 77 -79.92 -46.15 15.64
C PRO A 77 -79.37 -46.05 14.21
N ILE A 78 -79.55 -47.11 13.43
CA ILE A 78 -79.05 -47.20 12.05
C ILE A 78 -80.23 -47.20 11.09
N ILE A 79 -80.15 -46.39 10.03
CA ILE A 79 -80.99 -46.50 8.84
C ILE A 79 -80.10 -47.01 7.72
N ARG A 80 -80.51 -48.06 7.01
CA ARG A 80 -79.75 -48.65 5.91
C ARG A 80 -80.64 -49.36 4.89
N SER A 81 -80.14 -49.51 3.68
CA SER A 81 -80.73 -50.40 2.69
C SER A 81 -80.36 -51.85 2.99
N VAL A 82 -81.35 -52.75 2.90
CA VAL A 82 -81.17 -54.20 2.96
C VAL A 82 -82.03 -54.85 1.87
N GLY A 83 -81.80 -56.13 1.56
CA GLY A 83 -82.56 -56.82 0.53
C GLY A 83 -81.89 -58.07 -0.02
N ALA A 84 -82.37 -58.54 -1.17
CA ALA A 84 -81.82 -59.69 -1.88
C ALA A 84 -80.62 -59.34 -2.76
N ASP A 85 -80.50 -58.09 -3.22
CA ASP A 85 -79.42 -57.66 -4.11
C ASP A 85 -78.09 -57.43 -3.37
N THR A 86 -76.97 -57.61 -4.08
CA THR A 86 -75.63 -57.57 -3.48
C THR A 86 -75.17 -56.17 -3.06
N ASN A 87 -75.51 -55.16 -3.85
CA ASN A 87 -75.23 -53.75 -3.57
C ASN A 87 -76.55 -52.98 -3.68
N VAL A 88 -76.94 -52.27 -2.62
CA VAL A 88 -78.15 -51.45 -2.59
C VAL A 88 -77.81 -50.12 -1.92
N ASP A 89 -77.92 -49.03 -2.69
CA ASP A 89 -77.65 -47.68 -2.18
C ASP A 89 -78.78 -47.23 -1.24
N LEU A 90 -78.45 -46.33 -0.30
CA LEU A 90 -79.46 -45.56 0.44
C LEU A 90 -79.63 -44.20 -0.25
N VAL A 91 -80.61 -44.11 -1.14
CA VAL A 91 -80.92 -42.88 -1.87
C VAL A 91 -81.73 -41.93 -0.99
N LEU A 92 -81.31 -40.66 -0.92
CA LEU A 92 -81.96 -39.60 -0.15
C LEU A 92 -82.30 -38.42 -1.05
N ASP A 93 -83.41 -38.51 -1.78
CA ASP A 93 -83.85 -37.46 -2.71
C ASP A 93 -84.60 -36.33 -2.00
N THR A 94 -84.23 -35.10 -2.32
CA THR A 94 -84.97 -33.90 -1.94
C THR A 94 -85.96 -33.51 -3.04
N LYS A 95 -86.97 -32.71 -2.69
CA LYS A 95 -87.95 -32.21 -3.67
C LYS A 95 -87.48 -30.91 -4.30
N GLY A 96 -87.07 -30.95 -5.56
CA GLY A 96 -86.71 -29.76 -6.34
C GLY A 96 -85.26 -29.34 -6.09
N THR A 97 -85.03 -28.11 -5.63
CA THR A 97 -83.69 -27.58 -5.29
C THR A 97 -83.45 -27.58 -3.78
N GLY A 98 -83.96 -28.58 -3.06
CA GLY A 98 -83.75 -28.70 -1.61
C GLY A 98 -82.41 -29.36 -1.32
N ASP A 99 -81.79 -29.00 -0.20
CA ASP A 99 -80.54 -29.62 0.26
C ASP A 99 -80.81 -30.73 1.30
N ILE A 100 -79.87 -31.68 1.42
CA ILE A 100 -79.85 -32.64 2.54
C ILE A 100 -79.23 -31.93 3.75
N ASP A 101 -80.07 -31.23 4.51
CA ASP A 101 -79.63 -30.52 5.72
C ASP A 101 -79.42 -31.49 6.90
N VAL A 102 -78.17 -31.64 7.33
CA VAL A 102 -77.78 -32.39 8.54
C VAL A 102 -77.58 -31.47 9.76
N SER A 103 -77.97 -30.19 9.65
CA SER A 103 -77.72 -29.11 10.60
C SER A 103 -76.22 -29.02 10.98
N THR A 104 -75.89 -28.84 12.26
CA THR A 104 -74.50 -28.70 12.74
C THR A 104 -73.82 -30.04 13.07
N ASN A 105 -74.40 -31.17 12.62
CA ASN A 105 -73.83 -32.49 12.86
C ASN A 105 -72.62 -32.77 11.95
N LYS A 106 -71.73 -33.65 12.40
CA LYS A 106 -70.60 -34.12 11.60
C LYS A 106 -71.03 -35.28 10.70
N ILE A 107 -70.73 -35.20 9.41
CA ILE A 107 -70.66 -36.37 8.55
C ILE A 107 -69.29 -37.02 8.78
N VAL A 108 -69.27 -38.30 9.16
CA VAL A 108 -68.07 -39.06 9.50
C VAL A 108 -67.90 -40.24 8.53
N ASN A 109 -66.67 -40.73 8.38
CA ASN A 109 -66.31 -41.82 7.45
C ASN A 109 -66.65 -41.51 5.98
N VAL A 110 -66.71 -40.24 5.60
CA VAL A 110 -66.64 -39.82 4.19
C VAL A 110 -65.26 -40.24 3.67
N ILE A 111 -65.24 -41.04 2.61
CA ILE A 111 -64.00 -41.43 1.92
C ILE A 111 -63.46 -40.26 1.11
N ASP A 112 -62.17 -40.27 0.76
CA ASP A 112 -61.64 -39.25 -0.13
C ASP A 112 -62.30 -39.35 -1.52
N PRO A 113 -62.67 -38.21 -2.13
CA PRO A 113 -63.46 -38.16 -3.36
C PRO A 113 -62.68 -38.72 -4.55
N THR A 114 -63.40 -39.43 -5.44
CA THR A 114 -62.85 -40.03 -6.67
C THR A 114 -63.40 -39.39 -7.94
N ALA A 115 -64.57 -38.74 -7.86
CA ALA A 115 -65.21 -37.98 -8.91
C ALA A 115 -65.54 -36.54 -8.46
N ASN A 116 -65.72 -35.64 -9.42
CA ASN A 116 -65.96 -34.20 -9.19
C ASN A 116 -67.29 -33.88 -8.47
N GLN A 117 -68.15 -34.87 -8.23
CA GLN A 117 -69.44 -34.73 -7.55
C GLN A 117 -69.43 -35.35 -6.14
N ASP A 118 -68.35 -36.02 -5.76
CA ASP A 118 -68.21 -36.65 -4.44
C ASP A 118 -68.01 -35.59 -3.33
N ALA A 119 -68.45 -35.91 -2.12
CA ALA A 119 -68.18 -35.06 -0.96
C ALA A 119 -66.70 -35.14 -0.55
N ALA A 120 -66.02 -34.00 -0.45
CA ALA A 120 -64.61 -33.94 -0.06
C ALA A 120 -64.41 -33.89 1.46
N THR A 121 -63.41 -34.61 1.98
CA THR A 121 -62.96 -34.46 3.37
C THR A 121 -62.15 -33.17 3.54
N LYS A 122 -62.13 -32.57 4.75
CA LYS A 122 -61.25 -31.41 5.01
C LYS A 122 -59.78 -31.75 4.74
N ASN A 123 -59.36 -32.97 5.11
CA ASN A 123 -58.01 -33.47 4.85
C ASN A 123 -57.69 -33.51 3.36
N TYR A 124 -58.61 -34.02 2.53
CA TYR A 124 -58.47 -34.00 1.08
C TYR A 124 -58.32 -32.57 0.56
N VAL A 125 -59.19 -31.64 0.96
CA VAL A 125 -59.13 -30.24 0.51
C VAL A 125 -57.80 -29.60 0.92
N ASP A 126 -57.43 -29.65 2.20
CA ASP A 126 -56.20 -29.06 2.73
C ASP A 126 -54.93 -29.58 2.04
N THR A 127 -54.91 -30.88 1.66
CA THR A 127 -53.72 -31.53 1.09
C THR A 127 -53.67 -31.52 -0.44
N THR A 128 -54.81 -31.46 -1.13
CA THR A 128 -54.86 -31.55 -2.61
C THR A 128 -55.18 -30.24 -3.30
N THR A 129 -56.05 -29.39 -2.73
CA THR A 129 -56.43 -28.12 -3.39
C THR A 129 -55.34 -27.05 -3.30
N ALA A 130 -54.49 -27.15 -2.27
CA ALA A 130 -53.23 -26.39 -2.17
C ALA A 130 -52.19 -26.79 -3.24
N THR A 131 -52.41 -27.88 -3.99
CA THR A 131 -51.46 -28.39 -4.99
C THR A 131 -51.98 -28.47 -6.42
N ALA A 132 -53.30 -28.46 -6.64
CA ALA A 132 -53.89 -28.78 -7.95
C ALA A 132 -54.31 -27.57 -8.79
N GLU A 133 -54.89 -26.51 -8.21
CA GLU A 133 -55.46 -25.37 -8.97
C GLU A 133 -55.00 -23.97 -8.51
N GLN A 134 -54.28 -23.84 -7.39
CA GLN A 134 -53.48 -22.64 -7.11
C GLN A 134 -52.03 -22.93 -7.45
N GLY A 135 -51.47 -22.15 -8.39
CA GLY A 135 -50.18 -22.41 -9.01
C GLY A 135 -49.04 -22.51 -8.01
N THR A 136 -48.20 -23.53 -8.18
CA THR A 136 -47.03 -23.91 -7.36
C THR A 136 -45.88 -22.88 -7.33
N THR A 137 -46.12 -21.65 -7.78
CA THR A 137 -45.14 -20.57 -7.92
C THR A 137 -45.33 -19.39 -6.98
N ALA A 138 -46.50 -19.23 -6.33
CA ALA A 138 -46.79 -18.02 -5.55
C ALA A 138 -46.47 -18.14 -4.05
N ASP A 139 -47.01 -19.16 -3.36
CA ASP A 139 -47.06 -19.12 -1.88
C ASP A 139 -45.94 -19.94 -1.20
N SER A 140 -45.64 -21.14 -1.69
CA SER A 140 -44.54 -21.98 -1.16
C SER A 140 -43.13 -21.43 -1.43
N ALA A 141 -42.98 -20.48 -2.35
CA ALA A 141 -41.67 -19.88 -2.68
C ALA A 141 -41.33 -18.68 -1.78
N LEU A 142 -42.33 -17.88 -1.37
CA LEU A 142 -42.12 -16.67 -0.57
C LEU A 142 -42.18 -16.94 0.95
N GLN A 143 -42.95 -17.93 1.40
CA GLN A 143 -43.00 -18.30 2.82
C GLN A 143 -41.71 -19.01 3.28
N ASN A 144 -41.03 -19.73 2.38
CA ASN A 144 -39.73 -20.41 2.61
C ASN A 144 -38.50 -19.48 2.73
N VAL A 145 -38.67 -18.17 2.90
CA VAL A 145 -37.58 -17.25 3.30
C VAL A 145 -37.85 -16.62 4.67
N VAL A 146 -39.11 -16.45 5.04
CA VAL A 146 -39.50 -15.83 6.32
C VAL A 146 -39.56 -16.87 7.44
N ASP A 147 -40.04 -18.08 7.14
CA ASP A 147 -40.17 -19.17 8.12
C ASP A 147 -39.07 -20.25 8.00
N ASP A 148 -38.19 -20.17 6.99
CA ASP A 148 -37.02 -21.06 6.88
C ASP A 148 -35.88 -20.58 7.79
N THR A 149 -35.53 -21.37 8.79
CA THR A 149 -34.39 -21.10 9.70
C THR A 149 -33.02 -21.27 9.05
N ALA A 150 -32.95 -21.84 7.83
CA ALA A 150 -31.73 -21.95 7.04
C ALA A 150 -32.03 -21.69 5.54
N PRO A 151 -32.44 -20.46 5.15
CA PRO A 151 -32.90 -20.15 3.80
C PRO A 151 -31.90 -20.55 2.73
N ARG A 152 -32.28 -21.49 1.87
CA ARG A 152 -31.49 -21.89 0.69
C ARG A 152 -32.22 -21.41 -0.56
N LEU A 153 -31.65 -20.44 -1.28
CA LEU A 153 -32.25 -19.80 -2.46
C LEU A 153 -32.45 -20.72 -3.69
N GLY A 154 -32.36 -22.04 -3.55
CA GLY A 154 -32.66 -23.04 -4.59
C GLY A 154 -31.72 -23.10 -5.79
N GLY A 155 -30.97 -22.04 -6.08
CA GLY A 155 -30.11 -21.88 -7.24
C GLY A 155 -29.46 -20.50 -7.27
N GLN A 156 -29.24 -19.95 -8.46
CA GLN A 156 -28.91 -18.53 -8.62
C GLN A 156 -30.12 -17.68 -8.27
N LEU A 157 -29.91 -16.63 -7.47
CA LEU A 157 -30.91 -15.58 -7.30
C LEU A 157 -30.90 -14.73 -8.56
N ASP A 158 -31.89 -14.94 -9.43
CA ASP A 158 -32.18 -13.98 -10.49
C ASP A 158 -32.76 -12.71 -9.84
N VAL A 159 -32.25 -11.56 -10.26
CA VAL A 159 -32.65 -10.24 -9.76
C VAL A 159 -33.35 -9.41 -10.83
N ASP A 160 -33.55 -9.92 -12.05
CA ASP A 160 -34.22 -9.21 -13.17
C ASP A 160 -33.65 -7.78 -13.40
N GLY A 161 -32.31 -7.62 -13.31
CA GLY A 161 -31.66 -6.31 -13.37
C GLY A 161 -32.17 -5.31 -12.30
N LYS A 162 -32.49 -5.79 -11.09
CA LYS A 162 -32.81 -4.98 -9.91
C LYS A 162 -31.67 -5.08 -8.89
N GLY A 163 -31.46 -4.00 -8.14
CA GLY A 163 -30.56 -4.02 -6.99
C GLY A 163 -31.24 -4.46 -5.68
N LEU A 164 -30.40 -4.74 -4.67
CA LEU A 164 -30.81 -5.06 -3.31
C LEU A 164 -30.94 -3.78 -2.48
N GLY A 165 -31.98 -3.69 -1.65
CA GLY A 165 -32.29 -2.50 -0.86
C GLY A 165 -33.00 -2.80 0.46
N ASP A 166 -33.18 -1.76 1.28
CA ASP A 166 -33.88 -1.83 2.58
C ASP A 166 -35.41 -1.62 2.46
N GLY A 167 -35.94 -1.65 1.23
CA GLY A 167 -37.32 -1.30 0.88
C GLY A 167 -37.54 0.20 0.59
N THR A 168 -36.58 1.07 0.92
CA THR A 168 -36.62 2.51 0.63
C THR A 168 -35.40 2.95 -0.20
N ASN A 169 -34.20 2.49 0.16
CA ASN A 169 -32.93 2.84 -0.45
C ASN A 169 -32.34 1.63 -1.19
N LEU A 170 -31.67 1.92 -2.30
CA LEU A 170 -30.79 0.98 -3.00
C LEU A 170 -29.45 0.89 -2.26
N LEU A 171 -29.03 -0.33 -1.89
CA LEU A 171 -27.77 -0.60 -1.19
C LEU A 171 -26.71 -1.16 -2.15
N LEU A 172 -27.07 -2.18 -2.93
CA LEU A 172 -26.22 -2.78 -3.96
C LEU A 172 -27.00 -2.78 -5.28
N ASP A 173 -26.41 -2.24 -6.34
CA ASP A 173 -27.00 -2.24 -7.68
C ASP A 173 -26.34 -3.32 -8.55
N PHE A 174 -27.13 -4.01 -9.37
CA PHE A 174 -26.64 -5.05 -10.28
C PHE A 174 -26.90 -4.61 -11.72
N VAL A 175 -25.82 -4.47 -12.48
CA VAL A 175 -25.85 -4.10 -13.91
C VAL A 175 -25.28 -5.27 -14.70
N GLU A 176 -26.11 -5.85 -15.56
CA GLU A 176 -25.76 -7.01 -16.38
C GLU A 176 -25.16 -6.57 -17.73
N ASP A 177 -24.05 -7.19 -18.12
CA ASP A 177 -23.60 -7.20 -19.51
C ASP A 177 -24.13 -8.49 -20.18
N PRO A 178 -24.84 -8.42 -21.33
CA PRO A 178 -25.38 -9.58 -22.04
C PRO A 178 -24.39 -10.67 -22.44
N SER A 179 -23.07 -10.45 -22.28
CA SER A 179 -22.03 -11.45 -22.55
C SER A 179 -20.96 -11.51 -21.47
N ALA A 180 -21.31 -11.18 -20.21
CA ALA A 180 -20.40 -11.32 -19.08
C ALA A 180 -19.93 -12.79 -18.89
N VAL A 181 -18.62 -13.01 -19.02
CA VAL A 181 -17.95 -14.30 -18.71
C VAL A 181 -17.12 -14.26 -17.42
N ASN A 182 -17.03 -13.08 -16.79
CA ASN A 182 -16.34 -12.84 -15.53
C ASN A 182 -17.28 -12.10 -14.57
N ASN A 183 -17.13 -12.36 -13.27
CA ASN A 183 -17.99 -11.82 -12.21
C ASN A 183 -17.22 -11.67 -10.89
N ILE A 184 -17.84 -11.00 -9.92
CA ILE A 184 -17.33 -10.93 -8.54
C ILE A 184 -17.80 -12.17 -7.78
N GLN A 185 -16.87 -12.86 -7.12
CA GLN A 185 -17.15 -13.87 -6.12
C GLN A 185 -16.94 -13.27 -4.72
N ILE A 186 -17.89 -13.55 -3.82
CA ILE A 186 -17.77 -13.26 -2.39
C ILE A 186 -17.77 -14.60 -1.66
N GLU A 187 -16.78 -14.82 -0.81
CA GLU A 187 -16.51 -16.10 -0.16
C GLU A 187 -16.36 -15.91 1.36
N ASN A 188 -17.12 -16.70 2.14
CA ASN A 188 -16.94 -16.76 3.58
C ASN A 188 -15.84 -17.76 3.92
N GLU A 189 -14.93 -17.36 4.79
CA GLU A 189 -13.77 -18.17 5.16
C GLU A 189 -13.95 -18.89 6.50
N ALA A 190 -13.10 -19.89 6.75
CA ALA A 190 -13.06 -20.60 8.02
C ALA A 190 -12.59 -19.72 9.18
N THR A 191 -12.93 -20.09 10.42
CA THR A 191 -12.56 -19.35 11.63
C THR A 191 -11.06 -19.03 11.70
N GLY A 192 -10.73 -17.74 11.74
CA GLY A 192 -9.35 -17.23 11.77
C GLY A 192 -8.91 -16.54 10.48
N SER A 193 -9.61 -16.78 9.37
CA SER A 193 -9.46 -16.06 8.11
C SER A 193 -10.56 -14.99 7.94
N GLY A 194 -10.30 -13.97 7.12
CA GLY A 194 -11.29 -12.95 6.76
C GLY A 194 -12.03 -13.31 5.47
N PRO A 195 -13.31 -12.90 5.28
CA PRO A 195 -14.03 -13.09 4.02
C PRO A 195 -13.30 -12.48 2.83
N ILE A 196 -13.49 -13.05 1.65
CA ILE A 196 -12.77 -12.63 0.43
C ILE A 196 -13.76 -12.14 -0.63
N ILE A 197 -13.38 -11.06 -1.30
CA ILE A 197 -14.05 -10.54 -2.51
C ILE A 197 -13.00 -10.58 -3.62
N ARG A 198 -13.29 -11.25 -4.73
CA ARG A 198 -12.35 -11.47 -5.84
C ARG A 198 -13.07 -11.44 -7.19
N SER A 199 -12.35 -11.10 -8.26
CA SER A 199 -12.81 -11.40 -9.62
C SER A 199 -12.59 -12.88 -9.93
N VAL A 200 -13.56 -13.51 -10.60
CA VAL A 200 -13.47 -14.86 -11.18
C VAL A 200 -14.08 -14.87 -12.58
N GLY A 201 -13.88 -15.93 -13.35
CA GLY A 201 -14.49 -16.07 -14.66
C GLY A 201 -13.77 -17.06 -15.56
N ALA A 202 -14.11 -17.02 -16.85
CA ALA A 202 -13.48 -17.85 -17.88
C ALA A 202 -12.12 -17.29 -18.36
N ASP A 203 -11.88 -15.99 -18.22
CA ASP A 203 -10.64 -15.36 -18.66
C ASP A 203 -9.48 -15.63 -17.68
N THR A 204 -8.28 -15.80 -18.22
CA THR A 204 -7.08 -16.20 -17.43
C THR A 204 -6.65 -15.15 -16.41
N ASN A 205 -6.80 -13.87 -16.73
CA ASN A 205 -6.43 -12.75 -15.86
C ASN A 205 -7.60 -11.75 -15.86
N VAL A 206 -8.13 -11.42 -14.67
CA VAL A 206 -9.25 -10.50 -14.49
C VAL A 206 -8.97 -9.59 -13.30
N ASP A 207 -8.93 -8.28 -13.53
CA ASP A 207 -8.75 -7.29 -12.47
C ASP A 207 -10.03 -7.14 -11.61
N LEU A 208 -9.88 -6.73 -10.35
CA LEU A 208 -11.01 -6.28 -9.51
C LEU A 208 -11.13 -4.76 -9.59
N ASN A 209 -11.85 -4.28 -10.60
CA ASN A 209 -12.08 -2.86 -10.82
C ASN A 209 -13.01 -2.29 -9.74
N LEU A 210 -12.46 -1.47 -8.85
CA LEU A 210 -13.19 -0.65 -7.90
C LEU A 210 -13.07 0.81 -8.32
N SER A 211 -14.17 1.56 -8.32
CA SER A 211 -14.18 2.98 -8.69
C SER A 211 -15.13 3.79 -7.81
N SER A 212 -14.71 4.99 -7.47
CA SER A 212 -15.48 6.01 -6.79
C SER A 212 -16.09 6.99 -7.79
N LYS A 213 -17.22 7.61 -7.43
CA LYS A 213 -17.84 8.65 -8.26
C LYS A 213 -17.20 10.02 -8.00
N GLY A 214 -16.77 10.70 -9.06
CA GLY A 214 -16.19 12.05 -8.98
C GLY A 214 -14.85 12.06 -8.24
N THR A 215 -14.65 13.00 -7.32
CA THR A 215 -13.45 13.12 -6.48
C THR A 215 -13.47 12.23 -5.23
N GLY A 216 -14.41 11.28 -5.13
CA GLY A 216 -14.42 10.30 -4.05
C GLY A 216 -13.17 9.41 -4.09
N VAL A 217 -12.80 8.83 -2.95
CA VAL A 217 -11.70 7.86 -2.83
C VAL A 217 -12.22 6.51 -2.32
N ILE A 218 -11.57 5.43 -2.72
CA ILE A 218 -11.88 4.07 -2.25
C ILE A 218 -11.24 3.92 -0.85
N LYS A 219 -12.07 3.79 0.19
CA LYS A 219 -11.60 3.70 1.58
C LYS A 219 -11.52 2.24 2.02
N LEU A 220 -10.29 1.73 2.15
CA LEU A 220 -10.03 0.37 2.63
C LEU A 220 -9.29 0.45 3.98
N ASN A 221 -10.05 0.35 5.06
CA ASN A 221 -9.53 0.52 6.42
C ASN A 221 -8.56 -0.62 6.78
N GLY A 222 -7.36 -0.27 7.23
CA GLY A 222 -6.39 -1.24 7.75
C GLY A 222 -5.50 -1.92 6.70
N ILE A 223 -5.59 -1.54 5.41
CA ILE A 223 -4.57 -1.97 4.44
C ILE A 223 -3.26 -1.26 4.78
N LYS A 224 -2.22 -2.04 5.10
CA LYS A 224 -0.83 -1.59 5.10
C LYS A 224 -0.37 -1.49 3.65
N THR A 225 -0.84 -0.47 2.94
CA THR A 225 -0.20 -0.11 1.67
C THR A 225 1.20 0.39 2.00
N ASN A 226 2.20 -0.02 1.22
CA ASN A 226 3.47 0.70 1.15
C ASN A 226 3.31 1.98 0.30
N ALA A 227 2.12 2.59 0.33
CA ALA A 227 1.87 3.85 -0.32
C ALA A 227 2.48 4.94 0.56
N PHE A 228 3.36 5.73 -0.04
CA PHE A 228 3.70 7.03 0.50
C PHE A 228 2.39 7.79 0.76
N THR A 229 2.30 8.53 1.87
CA THR A 229 1.20 9.51 2.01
C THR A 229 1.36 10.55 0.90
N ASP A 230 0.31 11.27 0.50
CA ASP A 230 0.44 12.37 -0.49
C ASP A 230 1.54 13.38 -0.10
N ALA A 231 1.81 13.53 1.20
CA ALA A 231 2.89 14.35 1.75
C ALA A 231 4.29 13.71 1.69
N ASP A 232 4.40 12.38 1.57
CA ASP A 232 5.66 11.68 1.34
C ASP A 232 5.90 11.42 -0.15
N GLU A 233 4.84 11.27 -0.96
CA GLU A 233 4.92 11.27 -2.43
C GLU A 233 5.31 12.66 -2.94
N SER A 234 4.68 13.73 -2.44
CA SER A 234 5.10 15.11 -2.76
C SER A 234 6.55 15.43 -2.35
N LYS A 235 7.11 14.77 -1.32
CA LYS A 235 8.55 14.87 -1.01
C LYS A 235 9.41 14.09 -1.99
N LEU A 236 8.91 13.00 -2.56
CA LEU A 236 9.62 12.15 -3.52
C LEU A 236 9.58 12.74 -4.94
N ASP A 237 8.44 13.29 -5.35
CA ASP A 237 8.32 14.13 -6.55
C ASP A 237 9.25 15.35 -6.43
N GLY A 238 9.31 15.97 -5.25
CA GLY A 238 10.23 17.06 -4.94
C GLY A 238 11.72 16.71 -4.94
N ILE A 239 12.12 15.44 -5.15
CA ILE A 239 13.53 15.04 -5.29
C ILE A 239 14.03 15.20 -6.74
N GLU A 240 13.17 14.94 -7.75
CA GLU A 240 13.37 15.18 -9.20
C GLU A 240 14.69 14.71 -9.88
N ALA A 241 14.65 14.61 -11.22
CA ALA A 241 15.82 14.22 -12.03
C ALA A 241 16.91 15.30 -12.10
N ASN A 242 16.62 16.51 -11.59
CA ASN A 242 17.56 17.59 -11.35
C ASN A 242 17.63 17.89 -9.84
N ALA A 243 17.98 16.89 -9.03
CA ALA A 243 18.41 17.05 -7.64
C ALA A 243 19.73 17.85 -7.56
N ASP A 244 19.66 19.12 -7.96
CA ASP A 244 20.74 20.09 -7.82
C ASP A 244 20.83 20.47 -6.34
N VAL A 245 22.05 20.51 -5.81
CA VAL A 245 22.35 20.75 -4.39
C VAL A 245 22.19 22.23 -4.00
N THR A 246 21.17 22.89 -4.56
CA THR A 246 20.94 24.34 -4.57
C THR A 246 20.40 24.93 -3.28
N ASP A 247 20.11 24.12 -2.25
CA ASP A 247 19.99 24.65 -0.90
C ASP A 247 21.39 25.02 -0.37
N ALA A 248 21.91 26.14 -0.88
CA ALA A 248 23.19 26.72 -0.48
C ALA A 248 23.24 27.11 1.01
N THR A 249 22.12 27.07 1.74
CA THR A 249 22.10 27.23 3.19
C THR A 249 22.37 25.90 3.89
N ASN A 250 21.63 24.84 3.55
CA ASN A 250 21.76 23.53 4.20
C ASN A 250 22.95 22.72 3.69
N VAL A 251 23.32 22.82 2.41
CA VAL A 251 24.46 22.11 1.81
C VAL A 251 25.79 22.72 2.27
N ASN A 252 25.90 24.05 2.30
CA ASN A 252 27.07 24.74 2.87
C ASN A 252 27.17 24.49 4.39
N ALA A 253 26.05 24.52 5.14
CA ALA A 253 26.05 24.16 6.55
C ALA A 253 26.45 22.69 6.84
N ALA A 254 26.37 21.80 5.85
CA ALA A 254 26.87 20.43 5.94
C ALA A 254 28.37 20.30 5.57
N GLY A 255 29.04 21.39 5.21
CA GLY A 255 30.46 21.43 4.86
C GLY A 255 30.77 21.04 3.41
N ALA A 256 29.77 21.01 2.53
CA ALA A 256 29.99 20.80 1.10
C ALA A 256 30.36 22.12 0.40
N VAL A 257 31.29 22.02 -0.56
CA VAL A 257 31.73 23.14 -1.40
C VAL A 257 30.72 23.41 -2.51
N MET A 258 30.35 24.68 -2.65
CA MET A 258 29.38 25.17 -3.64
C MET A 258 30.04 26.11 -4.66
N GLU A 259 29.39 26.34 -5.80
CA GLU A 259 29.82 27.33 -6.80
C GLU A 259 29.95 28.74 -6.18
N THR A 260 29.14 29.07 -5.17
CA THR A 260 29.23 30.33 -4.40
C THR A 260 30.52 30.50 -3.61
N ASP A 261 31.25 29.40 -3.34
CA ASP A 261 32.57 29.47 -2.71
C ASP A 261 33.66 29.77 -3.76
N TYR A 262 33.40 29.55 -5.05
CA TYR A 262 34.30 29.86 -6.16
C TYR A 262 33.97 31.22 -6.83
N ASP A 263 34.15 32.32 -6.10
CA ASP A 263 34.05 33.68 -6.67
C ASP A 263 35.32 34.05 -7.48
N ALA A 264 35.25 35.15 -8.23
CA ALA A 264 36.31 35.64 -9.09
C ALA A 264 37.67 35.75 -8.37
N GLN A 265 38.69 35.10 -8.94
CA GLN A 265 40.08 35.09 -8.43
C GLN A 265 40.23 34.41 -7.05
N THR A 266 39.28 33.59 -6.61
CA THR A 266 39.40 32.79 -5.37
C THR A 266 40.09 31.45 -5.62
N ILE A 267 40.73 30.93 -4.56
CA ILE A 267 41.20 29.55 -4.45
C ILE A 267 40.75 29.02 -3.10
N LEU A 268 40.22 27.79 -3.05
CA LEU A 268 39.87 27.12 -1.80
C LEU A 268 41.11 26.55 -1.12
N ILE A 269 41.26 26.84 0.17
CA ILE A 269 42.32 26.30 1.03
C ILE A 269 41.72 25.70 2.30
N ALA A 270 42.30 24.61 2.82
CA ALA A 270 41.95 24.08 4.13
C ALA A 270 43.06 24.46 5.13
N VAL A 271 42.68 25.10 6.24
CA VAL A 271 43.64 25.63 7.23
C VAL A 271 43.71 24.81 8.53
N ALA A 272 42.61 24.17 8.97
CA ALA A 272 42.58 23.48 10.26
C ALA A 272 41.81 22.14 10.30
N ASP A 273 40.72 21.96 9.53
CA ASP A 273 39.69 20.97 9.86
C ASP A 273 38.99 20.28 8.67
N ASN A 274 39.68 20.17 7.52
CA ASN A 274 39.14 19.70 6.23
C ASN A 274 38.04 20.59 5.62
N THR A 275 37.62 21.68 6.26
CA THR A 275 36.69 22.65 5.67
C THR A 275 37.42 23.53 4.65
N PRO A 276 37.04 23.53 3.36
CA PRO A 276 37.64 24.43 2.38
C PRO A 276 37.11 25.86 2.59
N LEU A 277 38.01 26.81 2.78
CA LEU A 277 37.71 28.24 2.88
C LEU A 277 38.16 28.95 1.60
N PRO A 278 37.30 29.75 0.95
CA PRO A 278 37.71 30.50 -0.24
C PRO A 278 38.59 31.70 0.13
N VAL A 279 39.70 31.84 -0.58
CA VAL A 279 40.66 32.94 -0.41
C VAL A 279 40.91 33.64 -1.74
N THR A 280 40.58 34.93 -1.81
CA THR A 280 40.83 35.78 -2.98
C THR A 280 42.33 36.04 -3.16
N VAL A 281 42.84 35.75 -4.36
CA VAL A 281 44.23 35.99 -4.76
C VAL A 281 44.31 37.30 -5.54
N PHE A 282 44.68 38.38 -4.85
CA PHE A 282 44.84 39.70 -5.47
C PHE A 282 46.04 39.76 -6.42
N ALA A 283 46.00 40.70 -7.37
CA ALA A 283 47.09 40.93 -8.32
C ALA A 283 48.46 41.10 -7.61
N SER A 284 49.51 40.52 -8.18
CA SER A 284 50.88 40.47 -7.62
C SER A 284 51.00 39.76 -6.26
N THR A 285 50.02 38.93 -5.90
CA THR A 285 50.11 37.94 -4.80
C THR A 285 49.91 36.53 -5.34
N PHE A 286 50.24 35.53 -4.52
CA PHE A 286 49.95 34.13 -4.82
C PHE A 286 49.69 33.34 -3.53
N VAL A 287 49.12 32.14 -3.63
CA VAL A 287 48.87 31.29 -2.46
C VAL A 287 50.15 30.57 -2.05
N GLY A 288 50.50 30.66 -0.76
CA GLY A 288 51.64 29.98 -0.17
C GLY A 288 51.52 29.91 1.35
N ARG A 289 52.50 29.29 2.01
CA ARG A 289 52.59 29.26 3.47
C ARG A 289 53.82 30.04 3.92
N LYS A 290 53.63 30.97 4.86
CA LYS A 290 54.72 31.77 5.45
C LYS A 290 55.52 30.91 6.44
N ALA A 291 56.61 31.46 6.98
CA ALA A 291 57.42 30.76 7.99
C ALA A 291 56.64 30.44 9.28
N THR A 292 55.59 31.21 9.57
CA THR A 292 54.63 31.01 10.66
C THR A 292 53.20 31.30 10.18
N GLY A 293 52.22 30.60 10.74
CA GLY A 293 50.82 30.69 10.34
C GLY A 293 50.44 29.75 9.19
N ASP A 294 49.17 29.82 8.80
CA ASP A 294 48.55 28.89 7.86
C ASP A 294 48.86 29.22 6.39
N VAL A 295 48.32 28.41 5.49
CA VAL A 295 48.30 28.72 4.05
C VAL A 295 47.44 29.97 3.82
N GLY A 296 47.86 30.85 2.91
CA GLY A 296 47.11 32.06 2.56
C GLY A 296 47.76 32.82 1.42
N THR A 297 47.35 34.07 1.20
CA THR A 297 48.01 34.93 0.22
C THR A 297 49.35 35.46 0.74
N MET A 298 50.32 35.49 -0.16
CA MET A 298 51.68 35.96 0.08
C MET A 298 52.11 36.92 -1.03
N THR A 299 52.75 38.02 -0.64
CA THR A 299 53.34 38.97 -1.57
C THR A 299 54.68 38.45 -2.12
N VAL A 300 55.10 38.98 -3.28
CA VAL A 300 56.42 38.65 -3.85
C VAL A 300 57.58 39.03 -2.91
N VAL A 301 57.40 40.00 -2.00
CA VAL A 301 58.41 40.38 -1.00
C VAL A 301 58.55 39.29 0.06
N GLU A 302 57.44 38.90 0.70
CA GLU A 302 57.43 37.83 1.72
C GLU A 302 57.95 36.51 1.16
N ALA A 303 57.60 36.19 -0.09
CA ALA A 303 58.11 35.04 -0.81
C ALA A 303 59.63 35.07 -0.97
N ARG A 304 60.19 36.21 -1.39
CA ARG A 304 61.64 36.39 -1.53
C ARG A 304 62.36 36.27 -0.19
N THR A 305 61.80 36.83 0.88
CA THR A 305 62.33 36.66 2.24
C THR A 305 62.32 35.20 2.68
N LEU A 306 61.23 34.46 2.42
CA LEU A 306 61.11 33.03 2.77
C LEU A 306 62.09 32.14 1.99
N LEU A 307 62.31 32.45 0.70
CA LEU A 307 63.23 31.74 -0.18
C LEU A 307 64.69 32.23 -0.09
N ASN A 308 64.95 33.28 0.70
CA ASN A 308 66.25 33.97 0.79
C ASN A 308 66.81 34.41 -0.58
N VAL A 309 65.97 35.06 -1.39
CA VAL A 309 66.29 35.56 -2.74
C VAL A 309 66.25 37.09 -2.77
N GLU A 310 67.30 37.74 -3.27
CA GLU A 310 67.35 39.20 -3.40
C GLU A 310 66.37 39.74 -4.46
N SER A 311 65.91 40.98 -4.29
CA SER A 311 65.04 41.68 -5.22
C SER A 311 65.71 41.85 -6.59
N GLY A 312 65.18 41.17 -7.60
CA GLY A 312 65.70 41.22 -8.97
C GLY A 312 66.85 40.25 -9.25
N ALA A 313 67.05 39.23 -8.41
CA ALA A 313 68.00 38.15 -8.69
C ALA A 313 67.79 37.54 -10.09
N ALA A 314 68.86 37.50 -10.88
CA ALA A 314 68.90 36.86 -12.20
C ALA A 314 69.49 35.44 -12.10
N ALA A 315 69.22 34.59 -13.10
CA ALA A 315 69.81 33.25 -13.18
C ALA A 315 71.34 33.28 -13.41
N ASP A 316 71.82 34.38 -14.01
CA ASP A 316 73.18 34.55 -14.51
C ASP A 316 73.97 35.50 -13.58
N GLN A 317 74.47 34.97 -12.45
CA GLN A 317 75.33 35.69 -11.50
C GLN A 317 76.82 35.58 -11.90
N ASN A 318 77.56 36.69 -11.89
CA ASN A 318 79.00 36.67 -12.16
C ASN A 318 79.77 35.88 -11.09
N LEU A 319 80.80 35.11 -11.51
CA LEU A 319 81.63 34.31 -10.60
C LEU A 319 82.43 35.17 -9.60
N TRP A 320 82.68 36.43 -9.94
CA TRP A 320 83.35 37.43 -9.12
C TRP A 320 82.68 38.79 -9.35
N ALA A 321 82.65 39.66 -8.33
CA ALA A 321 81.95 40.95 -8.42
C ALA A 321 82.92 42.09 -8.79
N THR A 322 83.81 42.44 -7.86
CA THR A 322 84.84 43.48 -8.03
C THR A 322 86.18 42.90 -7.56
N PHE A 323 87.24 43.15 -8.32
CA PHE A 323 88.61 42.88 -7.90
C PHE A 323 89.39 44.18 -7.83
N ASN A 324 89.94 44.49 -6.65
CA ASN A 324 90.73 45.68 -6.38
C ASN A 324 92.22 45.34 -6.45
N ALA A 325 93.03 46.22 -7.04
CA ALA A 325 94.49 46.15 -7.03
C ALA A 325 95.09 47.38 -6.35
N ASP A 326 96.40 47.36 -6.05
CA ASP A 326 97.13 48.49 -5.46
C ASP A 326 96.95 49.79 -6.27
N THR A 327 96.79 49.66 -7.59
CA THR A 327 96.34 50.72 -8.48
C THR A 327 95.25 50.21 -9.43
N GLY A 328 94.03 50.70 -9.27
CA GLY A 328 92.90 50.40 -10.15
C GLY A 328 92.01 49.24 -9.67
N THR A 329 90.92 49.03 -10.40
CA THR A 329 89.88 48.04 -10.10
C THR A 329 89.29 47.48 -11.39
N THR A 330 88.80 46.25 -11.36
CA THR A 330 87.94 45.70 -12.42
C THR A 330 86.70 45.03 -11.82
N THR A 331 85.65 44.89 -12.62
CA THR A 331 84.37 44.26 -12.26
C THR A 331 83.94 43.38 -13.41
N ALA A 332 83.44 42.18 -13.12
CA ALA A 332 82.92 41.30 -14.15
C ALA A 332 81.72 41.98 -14.84
N ASP A 333 81.78 42.11 -16.17
CA ASP A 333 80.68 42.68 -16.97
C ASP A 333 79.71 41.61 -17.52
N THR A 334 80.14 40.35 -17.52
CA THR A 334 79.42 39.18 -18.01
C THR A 334 79.71 37.95 -17.14
N THR A 335 78.82 36.95 -17.16
CA THR A 335 78.98 35.72 -16.36
C THR A 335 80.12 34.83 -16.80
N THR A 336 80.67 35.05 -17.99
CA THR A 336 81.85 34.34 -18.51
C THR A 336 83.13 35.18 -18.43
N ASP A 337 83.12 36.35 -17.78
CA ASP A 337 84.30 37.22 -17.73
C ASP A 337 85.44 36.62 -16.88
N THR A 338 86.66 36.76 -17.39
CA THR A 338 87.86 36.07 -16.88
C THR A 338 88.94 37.05 -16.43
N LEU A 339 89.16 37.12 -15.12
CA LEU A 339 90.28 37.86 -14.55
C LEU A 339 91.60 37.12 -14.85
N THR A 340 92.41 37.68 -15.76
CA THR A 340 93.72 37.11 -16.11
C THR A 340 94.85 37.82 -15.36
N VAL A 341 95.59 37.10 -14.52
CA VAL A 341 96.78 37.62 -13.80
C VAL A 341 98.05 37.28 -14.59
N SER A 342 98.47 38.20 -15.47
CA SER A 342 99.64 38.03 -16.33
C SER A 342 100.92 38.59 -15.72
N GLY A 343 102.04 37.89 -15.91
CA GLY A 343 103.37 38.36 -15.52
C GLY A 343 103.96 39.36 -16.52
N GLY A 344 104.46 40.50 -16.00
CA GLY A 344 105.27 41.44 -16.78
C GLY A 344 106.69 40.94 -17.03
N THR A 345 107.53 41.73 -17.71
CA THR A 345 108.93 41.35 -17.99
C THR A 345 109.70 40.97 -16.72
N GLY A 346 110.11 39.70 -16.62
CA GLY A 346 110.82 39.15 -15.47
C GLY A 346 109.92 38.62 -14.33
N ILE A 347 108.61 38.88 -14.36
CA ILE A 347 107.66 38.34 -13.40
C ILE A 347 106.98 37.12 -14.01
N SER A 348 106.96 35.97 -13.32
CA SER A 348 106.17 34.81 -13.73
C SER A 348 105.03 34.58 -12.75
N THR A 349 103.80 34.50 -13.29
CA THR A 349 102.60 34.16 -12.54
C THR A 349 102.18 32.72 -12.87
N SER A 350 101.77 31.94 -11.86
CA SER A 350 101.24 30.59 -12.05
C SER A 350 100.12 30.31 -11.05
N ILE A 351 99.08 29.63 -11.51
CA ILE A 351 98.00 29.12 -10.65
C ILE A 351 98.11 27.59 -10.67
N THR A 352 98.06 26.96 -9.49
CA THR A 352 98.05 25.50 -9.36
C THR A 352 97.13 25.14 -8.21
N GLY A 353 95.99 24.49 -8.53
CA GLY A 353 94.84 24.47 -7.62
C GLY A 353 94.37 25.90 -7.34
N ASP A 354 94.04 26.19 -6.08
CA ASP A 354 93.50 27.49 -5.66
C ASP A 354 94.60 28.52 -5.30
N THR A 355 95.88 28.19 -5.52
CA THR A 355 97.02 29.04 -5.14
C THR A 355 97.61 29.76 -6.35
N LEU A 356 97.51 31.10 -6.34
CA LEU A 356 98.29 31.98 -7.22
C LEU A 356 99.70 32.19 -6.64
N THR A 357 100.71 31.84 -7.41
CA THR A 357 102.13 32.13 -7.13
C THR A 357 102.63 33.21 -8.08
N ILE A 358 103.36 34.18 -7.54
CA ILE A 358 104.01 35.26 -8.30
C ILE A 358 105.50 35.25 -7.95
N ILE A 359 106.37 35.09 -8.94
CA ILE A 359 107.82 35.07 -8.77
C ILE A 359 108.42 36.27 -9.48
N THR A 360 109.29 37.01 -8.79
CA THR A 360 110.10 38.10 -9.33
C THR A 360 111.57 37.69 -9.42
N PRO A 361 112.40 38.34 -10.26
CA PRO A 361 113.83 38.07 -10.28
C PRO A 361 114.48 38.59 -9.00
N ALA A 362 115.40 37.81 -8.42
CA ALA A 362 116.22 38.32 -7.33
C ALA A 362 117.08 39.49 -7.84
N LEU A 363 116.98 40.65 -7.18
CA LEU A 363 117.91 41.75 -7.38
C LEU A 363 119.29 41.31 -6.88
N LEU A 364 120.24 41.13 -7.79
CA LEU A 364 121.63 40.82 -7.43
C LEU A 364 122.20 42.01 -6.65
N ASN A 365 122.36 41.82 -5.33
CA ASN A 365 122.96 42.82 -4.47
C ASN A 365 124.47 42.89 -4.75
N VAL A 366 125.04 44.10 -4.76
CA VAL A 366 126.45 44.36 -5.12
C VAL A 366 127.48 43.70 -4.20
N ALA A 367 127.04 43.04 -3.13
CA ALA A 367 127.88 42.30 -2.17
C ALA A 367 128.36 40.92 -2.67
N ASP A 368 127.68 40.32 -3.67
CA ASP A 368 128.04 39.00 -4.22
C ASP A 368 128.87 39.07 -5.52
N ASP A 369 129.32 40.27 -5.94
CA ASP A 369 130.25 40.40 -7.06
C ASP A 369 131.69 40.08 -6.59
N ALA A 370 132.24 38.98 -7.11
CA ALA A 370 133.61 38.56 -6.80
C ALA A 370 134.70 39.37 -7.54
N ALA A 371 134.33 40.27 -8.46
CA ALA A 371 135.25 41.16 -9.17
C ALA A 371 134.57 42.48 -9.62
N PRO A 372 134.12 43.34 -8.69
CA PRO A 372 133.33 44.53 -9.01
C PRO A 372 134.17 45.57 -9.77
N GLN A 373 133.97 45.64 -11.07
CA GLN A 373 134.52 46.68 -11.92
C GLN A 373 133.55 47.88 -11.95
N LEU A 374 133.93 48.96 -11.26
CA LEU A 374 133.18 50.22 -11.28
C LEU A 374 133.32 50.91 -12.66
N GLY A 375 132.45 50.52 -13.59
CA GLY A 375 132.37 51.09 -14.93
C GLY A 375 131.78 52.50 -14.95
N GLY A 376 132.57 53.52 -14.59
CA GLY A 376 132.17 54.92 -14.70
C GLY A 376 133.09 55.87 -13.91
N GLN A 377 133.18 57.14 -14.32
CA GLN A 377 133.98 58.14 -13.61
C GLN A 377 133.36 58.43 -12.22
N LEU A 378 134.09 58.10 -11.16
CA LEU A 378 133.68 58.34 -9.78
C LEU A 378 133.94 59.81 -9.40
N ASN A 379 132.87 60.59 -9.23
CA ASN A 379 132.95 62.00 -8.83
C ASN A 379 133.01 62.13 -7.29
N VAL A 380 134.22 62.30 -6.75
CA VAL A 380 134.48 62.50 -5.30
C VAL A 380 134.72 63.97 -4.95
N SER A 381 133.66 64.77 -4.95
CA SER A 381 133.76 66.22 -4.70
C SER A 381 133.95 66.62 -3.22
N THR A 382 133.71 65.72 -2.26
CA THR A 382 133.67 66.07 -0.82
C THR A 382 134.15 64.99 0.16
N PHE A 383 134.64 63.82 -0.28
CA PHE A 383 135.14 62.76 0.60
C PHE A 383 136.53 62.29 0.17
N GLY A 384 137.51 62.42 1.07
CA GLY A 384 138.87 61.93 0.87
C GLY A 384 138.96 60.40 1.00
N ILE A 385 139.76 59.79 0.15
CA ILE A 385 140.17 58.38 0.28
C ILE A 385 141.36 58.35 1.24
N GLY A 386 141.23 57.67 2.37
CA GLY A 386 142.31 57.46 3.32
C GLY A 386 142.16 56.15 4.07
N ASP A 387 143.21 55.34 4.08
CA ASP A 387 143.37 54.29 5.08
C ASP A 387 144.03 54.85 6.35
N THR A 388 144.01 54.07 7.43
CA THR A 388 144.39 54.53 8.76
C THR A 388 145.87 54.36 9.11
N ASN A 389 146.74 53.85 8.22
CA ASN A 389 148.11 53.47 8.57
C ASN A 389 149.18 53.91 7.54
N SER A 390 149.70 55.12 7.75
CA SER A 390 151.06 55.57 7.36
C SER A 390 151.35 55.95 5.90
N ASN A 391 151.11 57.24 5.63
CA ASN A 391 152.03 58.13 4.91
C ASN A 391 152.16 58.00 3.37
N LEU A 392 151.05 58.14 2.65
CA LEU A 392 151.04 58.81 1.35
C LEU A 392 149.82 59.74 1.23
N VAL A 393 150.01 61.03 1.53
CA VAL A 393 148.96 62.04 1.38
C VAL A 393 149.08 62.68 0.00
N LEU A 394 148.19 62.30 -0.92
CA LEU A 394 147.94 63.07 -2.15
C LEU A 394 146.92 64.18 -1.84
N ASP A 395 147.38 65.25 -1.20
CA ASP A 395 146.59 66.45 -1.01
C ASP A 395 146.48 67.19 -2.35
N PHE A 396 145.34 67.00 -3.03
CA PHE A 396 144.96 67.81 -4.19
C PHE A 396 144.45 69.19 -3.73
N SER A 397 145.35 69.95 -3.11
CA SER A 397 145.06 71.32 -2.70
C SER A 397 144.71 72.18 -3.92
N THR A 398 143.74 73.06 -3.72
CA THR A 398 143.03 73.78 -4.78
C THR A 398 143.93 74.63 -5.68
N ALA A 399 143.73 74.50 -7.00
CA ALA A 399 144.09 75.47 -8.03
C ALA A 399 145.58 75.90 -8.14
N GLY A 400 146.33 75.17 -8.97
CA GLY A 400 147.51 75.70 -9.67
C GLY A 400 148.83 75.64 -8.90
N GLU A 401 149.68 74.70 -9.32
CA GLU A 401 151.13 74.64 -9.08
C GLU A 401 151.65 74.81 -7.64
N LEU A 402 152.29 73.75 -7.11
CA LEU A 402 153.61 73.97 -6.51
C LEU A 402 154.57 72.81 -6.72
N SER A 403 155.74 73.10 -7.28
CA SER A 403 156.89 72.21 -7.24
C SER A 403 157.61 72.31 -5.90
N VAL A 404 158.03 71.18 -5.32
CA VAL A 404 159.19 71.10 -4.43
C VAL A 404 159.91 69.79 -4.79
N ASN A 405 160.93 69.84 -5.66
CA ASN A 405 162.34 70.06 -5.34
C ASN A 405 163.00 68.84 -4.67
N HIS A 406 163.76 68.09 -5.47
CA HIS A 406 164.74 67.02 -5.16
C HIS A 406 164.54 66.18 -3.88
N ILE A 407 164.14 64.92 -4.07
CA ILE A 407 164.34 63.82 -3.12
C ILE A 407 165.57 63.01 -3.59
N GLN A 408 166.29 62.40 -2.65
CA GLN A 408 167.40 61.48 -2.90
C GLN A 408 166.93 60.12 -3.43
#